data_AF-A0A8T0KTZ0-F1
#
_entry.id   AF-A0A8T0KTZ0-F1
#
_cell.length_a   1.000
_cell.length_b   1.000
_cell.length_c   1.000
_cell.angle_alpha   90.00
_cell.angle_beta   90.00
_cell.angle_gamma   90.00
#
_symmetry.space_group_name_H-M   'P 1'
#
loop_
_entity.id
_entity.type
_entity.pdbx_description
1 polymer ?
#
loop_
_entity_poly.entity_id
_entity_poly.type
_entity_poly.pdbx_seq_one_letter_code
_entity_poly.pdbx_strand_id
1 'polypeptide(L)'
;MNARRDGRNNRVALFDGIEEGGIRASSIYSTSSHEIDEHDNEQALDGLQDRVSLLKRLSGDINEEVDSHNRMLDRMGNDMDSSRGVLSGTMDKFKMVIDLSLSVSNMLDRKRSYLLYSSN
;
A
#
# COMPACT_ATOMS: atom_id res chain seq x y z
N MET A 1 62.07 -68.47 0.03
CA MET A 1 60.83 -68.62 0.84
C MET A 1 61.18 -68.08 2.24
N ASN A 2 60.60 -67.07 2.87
CA ASN A 2 59.34 -66.33 2.72
C ASN A 2 59.57 -64.94 3.38
N ALA A 3 59.49 -63.85 2.61
CA ALA A 3 59.38 -62.49 3.17
C ALA A 3 57.90 -62.09 3.15
N ARG A 4 57.13 -62.59 4.11
CA ARG A 4 55.69 -62.34 4.24
C ARG A 4 55.34 -61.99 5.67
N ARG A 5 55.80 -60.84 6.19
CA ARG A 5 55.27 -60.33 7.47
C ARG A 5 55.34 -58.82 7.73
N ASP A 6 55.44 -57.96 6.72
CA ASP A 6 55.51 -56.49 6.97
C ASP A 6 54.27 -55.69 6.53
N GLY A 7 53.17 -56.35 6.18
CA GLY A 7 51.93 -55.68 5.76
C GLY A 7 50.87 -55.48 6.86
N ARG A 8 51.07 -56.07 8.06
CA ARG A 8 50.04 -56.09 9.12
C ARG A 8 50.25 -55.00 10.17
N ASN A 9 51.49 -54.61 10.43
CA ASN A 9 51.81 -53.61 11.46
C ASN A 9 51.53 -52.17 10.99
N ASN A 10 51.64 -51.91 9.67
CA ASN A 10 51.31 -50.60 9.10
C ASN A 10 49.82 -50.25 9.15
N ARG A 11 48.91 -51.24 9.18
CA ARG A 11 47.47 -50.96 9.37
C ARG A 11 47.16 -50.61 10.81
N VAL A 12 47.75 -51.30 11.78
CA VAL A 12 47.47 -51.07 13.21
C VAL A 12 47.91 -49.66 13.62
N ALA A 13 49.08 -49.18 13.19
CA ALA A 13 49.55 -47.82 13.47
C ALA A 13 48.68 -46.71 12.83
N LEU A 14 47.94 -47.03 11.76
CA LEU A 14 47.05 -46.08 11.09
C LEU A 14 45.69 -45.94 11.80
N PHE A 15 45.30 -46.93 12.60
CA PHE A 15 44.01 -46.95 13.31
C PHE A 15 44.14 -46.73 14.83
N ASP A 16 45.35 -46.84 15.39
CA ASP A 16 45.64 -46.59 16.82
C ASP A 16 45.33 -45.13 17.26
N GLY A 17 45.35 -44.18 16.34
CA GLY A 17 45.00 -42.77 16.61
C GLY A 17 43.54 -42.40 16.34
N ILE A 18 42.71 -43.33 15.81
CA ILE A 18 41.35 -43.02 15.33
C ILE A 18 40.27 -43.49 16.31
N GLU A 19 40.57 -44.45 17.19
CA GLU A 19 39.54 -45.12 18.00
C GLU A 19 38.98 -44.30 19.17
N GLU A 20 39.56 -43.15 19.56
CA GLU A 20 39.07 -42.42 20.74
C GLU A 20 38.79 -40.91 20.57
N GLY A 21 38.93 -40.30 19.37
CA GLY A 21 38.67 -38.84 19.28
C GLY A 21 38.44 -38.19 17.92
N GLY A 22 38.85 -38.78 16.79
CA GLY A 22 38.89 -38.05 15.51
C GLY A 22 37.54 -37.94 14.78
N ILE A 23 36.74 -39.01 14.78
CA ILE A 23 35.50 -39.06 13.99
C ILE A 23 34.32 -38.47 14.77
N ARG A 24 34.31 -38.61 16.09
CA ARG A 24 33.30 -37.99 16.97
C ARG A 24 33.40 -36.47 16.96
N ALA A 25 34.61 -35.90 17.01
CA ALA A 25 34.80 -34.46 16.99
C ALA A 25 34.26 -33.84 15.69
N SER A 26 34.64 -34.34 14.51
CA SER A 26 34.15 -33.78 13.23
C SER A 26 32.63 -33.96 13.01
N SER A 27 32.06 -35.07 13.51
CA SER A 27 30.61 -35.30 13.49
C SER A 27 29.89 -34.35 14.46
N ILE A 28 30.41 -34.15 15.67
CA ILE A 28 29.86 -33.22 16.67
C ILE A 28 29.96 -31.78 16.17
N TYR A 29 31.08 -31.37 15.57
CA TYR A 29 31.20 -30.03 14.98
C TYR A 29 30.30 -29.84 13.74
N SER A 30 30.06 -30.89 12.94
CA SER A 30 29.13 -30.81 11.80
C SER A 30 27.67 -30.80 12.25
N THR A 31 27.29 -31.60 13.26
CA THR A 31 25.93 -31.56 13.82
C THR A 31 25.69 -30.29 14.62
N SER A 32 26.67 -29.80 15.39
CA SER A 32 26.56 -28.54 16.12
C SER A 32 26.56 -27.32 15.17
N SER A 33 27.30 -27.35 14.06
CA SER A 33 27.18 -26.31 13.03
C SER A 33 25.80 -26.33 12.37
N HIS A 34 25.26 -27.52 12.09
CA HIS A 34 23.92 -27.67 11.53
C HIS A 34 22.82 -27.22 12.50
N GLU A 35 22.94 -27.56 13.79
CA GLU A 35 22.02 -27.11 14.85
C GLU A 35 22.08 -25.59 15.08
N ILE A 36 23.27 -24.98 14.96
CA ILE A 36 23.42 -23.51 15.07
C ILE A 36 22.76 -22.82 13.87
N ASP A 37 22.98 -23.32 12.65
CA ASP A 37 22.37 -22.76 11.43
C ASP A 37 20.83 -22.92 11.44
N GLU A 38 20.31 -24.04 11.94
CA GLU A 38 18.86 -24.25 12.08
C GLU A 38 18.25 -23.33 13.13
N HIS A 39 18.94 -23.11 14.25
CA HIS A 39 18.46 -22.21 15.30
C HIS A 39 18.39 -20.74 14.82
N ASP A 40 19.41 -20.27 14.10
CA ASP A 40 19.42 -18.93 13.52
C ASP A 40 18.29 -18.78 12.47
N ASN A 41 18.01 -19.83 11.72
CA ASN A 41 16.92 -19.84 10.74
C ASN A 41 15.53 -19.84 11.42
N GLU A 42 15.36 -20.56 12.54
CA GLU A 42 14.14 -20.49 13.36
C GLU A 42 13.90 -19.07 13.92
N GLN A 43 14.94 -18.42 14.43
CA GLN A 43 14.84 -17.02 14.88
C GLN A 43 14.49 -16.07 13.72
N ALA A 44 15.08 -16.29 12.54
CA ALA A 44 14.75 -15.50 11.35
C ALA A 44 13.30 -15.72 10.90
N LEU A 45 12.78 -16.94 11.01
CA LEU A 45 11.40 -17.29 10.69
C LEU A 45 10.40 -16.67 11.67
N ASP A 46 10.69 -16.68 12.97
CA ASP A 46 9.85 -16.02 13.99
C ASP A 46 9.78 -14.51 13.74
N GLY A 47 10.93 -13.88 13.49
CA GLY A 47 10.99 -12.46 13.10
C GLY A 47 10.26 -12.16 11.79
N LEU A 48 10.25 -13.09 10.83
CA LEU A 48 9.48 -12.95 9.60
C LEU A 48 7.97 -13.06 9.86
N GLN A 49 7.56 -14.00 10.71
CA GLN A 49 6.16 -14.18 11.10
C GLN A 49 5.57 -12.91 11.72
N ASP A 50 6.30 -12.26 12.62
CA ASP A 50 5.89 -11.00 13.24
C ASP A 50 5.71 -9.88 12.21
N ARG A 51 6.67 -9.74 11.28
CA ARG A 51 6.58 -8.74 10.20
C ARG A 51 5.41 -9.02 9.27
N VAL A 52 5.14 -10.29 8.94
CA VAL A 52 3.98 -10.67 8.12
C VAL A 52 2.67 -10.41 8.86
N SER A 53 2.60 -10.67 10.16
CA SER A 53 1.43 -10.37 10.98
C SER A 53 1.16 -8.86 11.02
N LEU A 54 2.21 -8.06 11.21
CA LEU A 54 2.12 -6.60 11.16
C LEU A 54 1.63 -6.09 9.79
N LEU A 55 2.20 -6.62 8.70
CA LEU A 55 1.79 -6.25 7.34
C LEU A 55 0.31 -6.60 7.06
N LYS A 56 -0.16 -7.75 7.54
CA LYS A 56 -1.58 -8.13 7.41
C LYS A 56 -2.49 -7.15 8.12
N ARG A 57 -2.14 -6.75 9.36
CA ARG A 57 -2.90 -5.77 10.13
C ARG A 57 -2.90 -4.41 9.44
N LEU A 58 -1.72 -3.91 9.07
CA LEU A 58 -1.58 -2.64 8.36
C LEU A 58 -2.36 -2.62 7.05
N SER A 59 -2.32 -3.70 6.27
CA SER A 59 -3.09 -3.80 5.03
C SER A 59 -4.60 -3.81 5.29
N GLY A 60 -5.05 -4.40 6.41
CA GLY A 60 -6.44 -4.34 6.86
C GLY A 60 -6.86 -2.93 7.22
N ASP A 61 -6.06 -2.25 8.05
CA ASP A 61 -6.29 -0.87 8.47
C ASP A 61 -6.36 0.08 7.24
N ILE A 62 -5.45 -0.09 6.27
CA ILE A 62 -5.47 0.68 5.01
C ILE A 62 -6.77 0.42 4.24
N ASN A 63 -7.23 -0.83 4.15
CA ASN A 63 -8.46 -1.15 3.45
C ASN A 63 -9.68 -0.48 4.11
N GLU A 64 -9.78 -0.54 5.43
CA GLU A 64 -10.86 0.11 6.18
C GLU A 64 -10.85 1.63 6.01
N GLU A 65 -9.65 2.23 6.01
CA GLU A 65 -9.47 3.67 5.81
C GLU A 65 -9.87 4.09 4.39
N VAL A 66 -9.51 3.31 3.37
CA VAL A 66 -9.93 3.56 1.98
C VAL A 66 -11.45 3.47 1.84
N ASP A 67 -12.09 2.48 2.45
CA ASP A 67 -13.55 2.36 2.44
C ASP A 67 -14.22 3.53 3.18
N SER A 68 -13.62 4.00 4.27
CA SER A 68 -14.06 5.20 4.99
C SER A 68 -13.95 6.46 4.13
N HIS A 69 -12.80 6.63 3.47
CA HIS A 69 -12.54 7.75 2.58
C HIS A 69 -13.51 7.77 1.38
N ASN A 70 -13.80 6.61 0.78
CA ASN A 70 -14.77 6.52 -0.32
C ASN A 70 -16.16 6.98 0.13
N ARG A 71 -16.63 6.52 1.29
CA ARG A 71 -17.92 6.99 1.85
C ARG A 71 -17.93 8.49 2.12
N MET A 72 -16.79 9.05 2.56
CA MET A 72 -16.66 10.49 2.75
C MET A 72 -16.71 11.25 1.42
N LEU A 73 -16.04 10.75 0.38
CA LEU A 73 -16.06 11.34 -0.96
C LEU A 73 -17.46 11.29 -1.59
N ASP A 74 -18.20 10.19 -1.39
CA ASP A 74 -19.59 10.09 -1.86
C ASP A 74 -20.48 11.15 -1.20
N ARG A 75 -20.34 11.34 0.13
CA ARG A 75 -21.06 12.40 0.86
C ARG A 75 -20.68 13.78 0.34
N MET A 76 -19.39 14.02 0.17
CA MET A 76 -18.89 15.29 -0.35
C MET A 76 -19.41 15.55 -1.78
N GLY A 77 -19.47 14.52 -2.63
CA GLY A 77 -20.06 14.62 -3.96
C GLY A 77 -21.53 15.03 -3.92
N ASN A 78 -22.32 14.44 -3.01
CA ASN A 78 -23.72 14.80 -2.81
C ASN A 78 -23.91 16.23 -2.30
N ASP A 79 -23.04 16.69 -1.40
CA ASP A 79 -23.06 18.07 -0.88
C ASP A 79 -22.69 19.09 -1.97
N MET A 80 -21.74 18.73 -2.84
CA MET A 80 -21.37 19.56 -4.00
C MET A 80 -22.51 19.64 -5.02
N ASP A 81 -23.20 18.54 -5.30
CA ASP A 81 -24.34 18.54 -6.22
C ASP A 81 -25.51 19.36 -5.66
N SER A 82 -25.78 19.25 -4.36
CA SER A 82 -26.76 20.08 -3.66
C SER A 82 -26.41 21.57 -3.76
N SER A 83 -25.13 21.91 -3.54
CA SER A 83 -24.62 23.28 -3.67
C SER A 83 -24.77 23.80 -5.09
N ARG A 84 -24.49 22.96 -6.10
CA ARG A 84 -24.72 23.28 -7.52
C ARG A 84 -26.19 23.57 -7.79
N GLY A 85 -27.12 22.80 -7.24
CA GLY A 85 -28.57 23.04 -7.39
C GLY A 85 -28.98 24.43 -6.87
N VAL A 86 -28.51 24.81 -5.68
CA VAL A 86 -28.78 26.12 -5.08
C VAL A 86 -28.18 27.25 -5.92
N LEU A 87 -26.93 27.10 -6.36
CA LEU A 87 -26.25 28.09 -7.20
C LEU A 87 -26.92 28.24 -8.57
N SER A 88 -27.33 27.14 -9.20
CA SER A 88 -28.07 27.16 -10.46
C SER A 88 -29.37 27.93 -10.31
N GLY A 89 -30.18 27.64 -9.29
CA GLY A 89 -31.43 28.37 -9.05
C GLY A 89 -31.22 29.85 -8.72
N THR A 90 -30.11 30.20 -8.07
CA THR A 90 -29.73 31.60 -7.84
C THR A 90 -29.33 32.29 -9.14
N MET A 91 -28.58 31.62 -10.00
CA MET A 91 -28.17 32.14 -11.32
C MET A 91 -29.37 32.32 -12.25
N ASP A 92 -30.34 31.40 -12.22
CA ASP A 92 -31.59 31.53 -12.99
C ASP A 92 -32.38 32.77 -12.57
N LYS A 93 -32.47 33.04 -11.26
CA LYS A 93 -33.07 34.27 -10.75
C LYS A 93 -32.31 35.52 -11.21
N PHE A 94 -30.99 35.49 -11.15
CA PHE A 94 -30.15 36.60 -11.61
C PHE A 94 -30.35 36.87 -13.12
N LYS A 95 -30.43 35.81 -13.93
CA LYS A 95 -30.74 35.91 -15.36
C LYS A 95 -32.09 36.57 -15.61
N MET A 96 -33.15 36.18 -14.88
CA MET A 96 -34.46 36.81 -15.01
C MET A 96 -34.43 38.32 -14.72
N VAL A 97 -33.67 38.73 -13.70
CA VAL A 97 -33.51 40.16 -13.36
C VAL A 97 -32.81 40.93 -14.48
N ILE A 98 -31.77 40.34 -15.10
CA ILE A 98 -31.08 40.93 -16.24
C ILE A 98 -32.04 41.07 -17.43
N ASP A 99 -32.75 40.00 -17.79
CA ASP A 99 -33.68 40.00 -18.93
C ASP A 99 -34.80 41.04 -18.75
N LEU A 100 -35.34 41.17 -17.54
CA LEU A 100 -36.31 42.22 -17.20
C LEU A 100 -35.71 43.62 -17.35
N SER A 101 -34.50 43.82 -16.83
CA SER A 101 -33.80 45.11 -16.92
C SER A 101 -33.56 45.53 -18.36
N LEU A 102 -33.14 44.61 -19.23
CA LEU A 102 -32.96 44.84 -20.66
C LEU A 102 -34.29 45.16 -21.35
N SER A 103 -35.37 44.42 -21.03
CA SER A 103 -36.70 44.67 -21.57
C SER A 103 -37.22 46.07 -21.23
N VAL A 104 -37.04 46.50 -19.97
CA VAL A 104 -37.41 47.85 -19.51
C VAL A 104 -36.59 48.91 -20.25
N SER A 105 -35.27 48.75 -20.37
CA SER A 105 -34.42 49.69 -21.12
C SER A 105 -34.90 49.85 -22.57
N ASN A 106 -35.11 48.75 -23.27
CA ASN A 106 -35.61 48.75 -24.65
C ASN A 106 -37.00 49.41 -24.78
N MET A 107 -37.87 49.23 -23.79
CA MET A 107 -39.18 49.89 -23.76
C MET A 107 -39.05 51.40 -23.60
N LEU A 108 -38.16 51.85 -22.70
CA LEU A 108 -37.91 53.27 -22.47
C LEU A 108 -37.31 53.95 -23.71
N ASP A 109 -36.34 53.31 -24.36
CA ASP A 109 -35.75 53.80 -25.61
C ASP A 109 -36.81 53.93 -26.71
N ARG A 110 -37.68 52.92 -26.82
CA ARG A 110 -38.78 52.95 -27.78
C ARG A 110 -39.78 54.07 -27.46
N LYS A 111 -40.17 54.27 -26.20
CA LYS A 111 -41.03 55.39 -25.78
C LYS A 111 -40.38 56.75 -26.09
N ARG A 112 -39.09 56.90 -25.83
CA ARG A 112 -38.35 58.13 -26.13
C ARG A 112 -38.37 58.44 -27.63
N SER A 113 -38.17 57.42 -28.48
CA SER A 113 -38.25 57.58 -29.94
C SER A 113 -39.64 58.02 -30.41
N TYR A 114 -40.72 57.45 -29.87
CA TYR A 114 -42.09 57.87 -30.21
C TYR A 114 -42.39 59.32 -29.83
N LEU A 115 -41.99 59.74 -28.63
CA LEU A 115 -42.19 61.12 -28.16
C LEU A 115 -41.44 62.14 -29.02
N LEU A 116 -40.22 61.81 -29.46
CA LEU A 116 -39.47 62.65 -30.40
C LEU A 116 -40.14 62.76 -31.77
N TYR A 117 -40.76 61.68 -32.26
CA TYR A 117 -41.49 61.70 -33.54
C TYR A 117 -42.81 62.48 -33.45
N SER A 118 -43.57 62.37 -32.35
CA SER A 118 -44.86 63.06 -32.21
C SER A 118 -44.77 64.53 -31.81
N SER A 119 -43.56 65.04 -31.54
CA SER A 119 -43.33 66.45 -31.17
C SER A 119 -42.95 67.34 -32.37
N ASN A 120 -42.93 66.78 -33.59
CA ASN A 120 -42.82 67.48 -34.87
C ASN A 120 -44.18 67.51 -35.57
#